data_AF-A0A520KDK0-F1
#
_entry.id   AF-A0A520KDK0-F1
#
_cell.length_a   1.000
_cell.length_b   1.000
_cell.length_c   1.000
_cell.angle_alpha   90.00
_cell.angle_beta   90.00
_cell.angle_gamma   90.00
#
_symmetry.space_group_name_H-M   'P 1'
#
loop_
_entity.id
_entity.type
_entity.pdbx_description
1 polymer ?
#
loop_
_entity_poly.entity_id
_entity_poly.type
_entity_poly.pdbx_seq_one_letter_code
_entity_poly.pdbx_strand_id
1 'polypeptide(L)'
;MEWKSHLAGGLIAAAIGMAVIGGTGPLEMVDAFVLTSFFAVVPCVPDIFSKHFRTPLTHSLFVPLAAFLFISVLAILPTPNLYGLISLEGAFFVALGLASHALLDSFTSAGAPLLYPLVGRRHLHFPWFGARMRYEDGTSHNTLQAVGVIVCAVALLIELIGRLAGAL
;
A
#
# COMPACT_ATOMS: atom_id res chain seq x y z
N MET A 1 -10.15 8.11 6.08
CA MET A 1 -10.34 6.65 5.99
C MET A 1 -9.53 6.00 7.12
N GLU A 2 -9.96 4.85 7.66
CA GLU A 2 -9.21 4.17 8.73
C GLU A 2 -7.97 3.44 8.18
N TRP A 3 -6.88 3.38 8.96
CA TRP A 3 -5.65 2.68 8.58
C TRP A 3 -5.89 1.20 8.22
N LYS A 4 -6.90 0.55 8.84
CA LYS A 4 -7.31 -0.83 8.51
C LYS A 4 -7.79 -0.98 7.07
N SER A 5 -8.47 0.05 6.56
CA SER A 5 -8.96 0.04 5.19
C SER A 5 -7.83 0.30 4.20
N HIS A 6 -6.83 1.10 4.57
CA HIS A 6 -5.59 1.21 3.79
C HIS A 6 -4.78 -0.10 3.78
N LEU A 7 -4.71 -0.80 4.91
CA LEU A 7 -4.09 -2.12 5.00
C LEU A 7 -4.78 -3.11 4.04
N ALA A 8 -6.11 -3.16 4.06
CA ALA A 8 -6.89 -4.00 3.17
C ALA A 8 -6.68 -3.63 1.68
N GLY A 9 -6.61 -2.33 1.37
CA GLY A 9 -6.23 -1.83 0.05
C GLY A 9 -4.86 -2.33 -0.39
N GLY A 10 -3.87 -2.29 0.50
CA GLY A 10 -2.53 -2.81 0.26
C GLY A 10 -2.51 -4.30 -0.05
N LEU A 11 -3.28 -5.11 0.69
CA LEU A 11 -3.41 -6.55 0.45
C LEU A 11 -4.04 -6.85 -0.92
N ILE A 12 -5.12 -6.15 -1.26
CA ILE A 12 -5.79 -6.28 -2.57
C ILE A 12 -4.85 -5.87 -3.69
N ALA A 13 -4.14 -4.76 -3.51
CA ALA A 13 -3.20 -4.26 -4.49
C ALA A 13 -2.03 -5.24 -4.68
N ALA A 14 -1.51 -5.86 -3.62
CA ALA A 14 -0.49 -6.90 -3.70
C ALA A 14 -0.97 -8.10 -4.53
N ALA A 15 -2.19 -8.58 -4.28
CA ALA A 15 -2.76 -9.69 -5.04
C ALA A 15 -2.91 -9.36 -6.54
N ILE A 16 -3.38 -8.15 -6.87
CA ILE A 16 -3.45 -7.68 -8.26
C ILE A 16 -2.05 -7.60 -8.87
N GLY A 17 -1.08 -7.04 -8.15
CA GLY A 17 0.31 -6.95 -8.58
C GLY A 17 0.88 -8.33 -8.89
N MET A 18 0.74 -9.29 -7.98
CA MET A 18 1.20 -10.67 -8.19
C MET A 18 0.55 -11.31 -9.43
N ALA A 19 -0.74 -11.08 -9.66
CA ALA A 19 -1.43 -11.57 -10.85
C ALA A 19 -0.92 -10.93 -12.15
N VAL A 20 -0.56 -9.64 -12.12
CA VAL A 20 -0.04 -8.90 -13.29
C VAL A 20 1.37 -9.35 -13.66
N ILE A 21 2.25 -9.55 -12.67
CA ILE A 21 3.64 -9.93 -12.93
C ILE A 21 3.79 -11.46 -13.09
N GLY A 22 2.73 -12.23 -12.85
CA GLY A 22 2.71 -13.68 -13.04
C GLY A 22 3.54 -14.48 -12.04
N GLY A 23 4.00 -13.85 -10.95
CA GLY A 23 4.78 -14.51 -9.89
C GLY A 23 6.14 -15.06 -10.31
N THR A 24 6.69 -14.63 -11.46
CA THR A 24 7.96 -15.12 -12.02
C THR A 24 9.20 -14.42 -11.45
N GLY A 25 9.01 -13.69 -10.37
CA GLY A 25 9.93 -12.69 -9.88
C GLY A 25 10.78 -13.15 -8.70
N PRO A 26 11.96 -12.52 -8.45
CA PRO A 26 12.76 -12.82 -7.26
C PRO A 26 12.08 -12.47 -5.93
N LEU A 27 10.96 -11.73 -5.93
CA LEU A 27 10.24 -11.38 -4.71
C LEU A 27 9.23 -12.47 -4.33
N GLU A 28 9.38 -13.04 -3.14
CA GLU A 28 8.42 -14.01 -2.61
C GLU A 28 7.03 -13.37 -2.42
N MET A 29 5.97 -14.16 -2.59
CA MET A 29 4.60 -13.69 -2.44
C MET A 29 4.36 -13.06 -1.07
N VAL A 30 4.86 -13.68 0.00
CA VAL A 30 4.72 -13.15 1.37
C VAL A 30 5.37 -11.78 1.47
N ASP A 31 6.56 -11.61 0.92
CA ASP A 31 7.28 -10.33 0.95
C ASP A 31 6.56 -9.26 0.14
N ALA A 32 6.00 -9.59 -1.02
CA ALA A 32 5.17 -8.68 -1.81
C ALA A 32 3.97 -8.16 -1.01
N PHE A 33 3.25 -9.07 -0.34
CA PHE A 33 2.10 -8.71 0.49
C PHE A 33 2.49 -7.85 1.68
N VAL A 34 3.58 -8.18 2.37
CA VAL A 34 4.10 -7.39 3.50
C VAL A 34 4.50 -6.00 3.02
N LEU A 35 5.27 -5.91 1.94
CA LEU A 35 5.82 -4.67 1.42
C LEU A 35 4.71 -3.72 0.97
N THR A 36 3.77 -4.19 0.15
CA THR A 36 2.65 -3.37 -0.33
C THR A 36 1.74 -2.95 0.81
N SER A 37 1.46 -3.84 1.77
CA SER A 37 0.62 -3.52 2.94
C SER A 37 1.27 -2.50 3.85
N PHE A 38 2.58 -2.62 4.10
CA PHE A 38 3.35 -1.67 4.88
C PHE A 38 3.27 -0.28 4.24
N PHE A 39 3.60 -0.18 2.95
CA PHE A 39 3.58 1.10 2.24
C PHE A 39 2.17 1.68 2.03
N ALA A 40 1.13 0.86 2.07
CA ALA A 40 -0.25 1.36 2.08
C ALA A 40 -0.62 2.05 3.41
N VAL A 41 -0.01 1.65 4.54
CA VAL A 41 -0.32 2.16 5.88
C VAL A 41 0.69 3.21 6.37
N VAL A 42 1.94 3.19 5.90
CA VAL A 42 2.97 4.18 6.26
C VAL A 42 2.46 5.63 6.21
N PRO A 43 1.71 6.08 5.19
CA PRO A 43 1.19 7.45 5.17
C PRO A 43 0.20 7.78 6.30
N CYS A 44 -0.43 6.76 6.92
CA CYS A 44 -1.32 6.91 8.07
C CYS A 44 -0.57 7.00 9.41
N VAL A 45 0.73 6.70 9.46
CA VAL A 45 1.51 6.67 10.72
C VAL A 45 1.41 7.97 11.52
N PRO A 46 1.49 9.18 10.92
CA PRO A 46 1.27 10.43 11.65
C PRO A 46 -0.10 10.49 12.34
N ASP A 47 -1.14 9.95 11.70
CA ASP A 47 -2.51 9.91 12.25
C ASP A 47 -2.66 8.90 13.39
N ILE A 48 -1.85 7.83 13.39
CA ILE A 48 -1.79 6.82 14.48
C ILE A 48 -1.16 7.42 15.74
N PHE A 49 -0.09 8.21 15.60
CA PHE A 49 0.65 8.75 16.75
C PHE A 49 0.06 10.04 17.32
N SER A 50 -0.45 10.97 16.49
CA SER A 50 -1.28 12.08 16.98
C SER A 50 -1.91 12.88 15.84
N LYS A 51 -3.21 13.12 15.95
CA LYS A 51 -3.99 14.00 15.04
C LYS A 51 -3.43 15.43 14.95
N HIS A 52 -2.61 15.89 15.91
CA HIS A 52 -2.00 17.22 15.90
C HIS A 52 -0.84 17.35 14.91
N PHE A 53 -0.26 16.24 14.44
CA PHE A 53 0.81 16.27 13.43
C PHE A 53 0.27 16.37 12.00
N ARG A 54 -1.05 16.39 11.80
CA ARG A 54 -1.67 16.39 10.48
C ARG A 54 -1.64 17.79 9.86
N THR A 55 -0.54 18.10 9.19
CA THR A 55 -0.47 19.20 8.22
C THR A 55 -0.34 18.61 6.82
N PRO A 56 -0.80 19.30 5.77
CA PRO A 56 -0.58 18.84 4.40
C PRO A 56 0.91 18.59 4.10
N LEU A 57 1.80 19.41 4.68
CA LEU A 57 3.24 19.27 4.52
C LEU A 57 3.80 17.99 5.16
N THR A 58 3.40 17.70 6.41
CA THR A 58 3.88 16.52 7.12
C THR A 58 3.34 15.25 6.49
N HIS A 59 2.08 15.23 6.02
CA HIS A 59 1.51 14.09 5.33
C HIS A 59 2.19 13.83 3.96
N SER A 60 2.51 14.87 3.19
CA SER A 60 3.20 14.75 1.89
C SER A 60 4.68 14.38 2.00
N LEU A 61 5.39 14.86 3.04
CA LEU A 61 6.84 14.63 3.19
C LEU A 61 7.17 13.36 3.98
N PHE A 62 6.28 12.91 4.86
CA PHE A 62 6.52 11.71 5.67
C PHE A 62 6.67 10.46 4.79
N VAL A 63 5.84 10.34 3.76
CA VAL A 63 5.83 9.20 2.84
C VAL A 63 7.14 9.03 2.07
N PRO A 64 7.64 10.03 1.32
CA PRO A 64 8.91 9.90 0.61
C PRO A 64 10.09 9.76 1.58
N LEU A 65 10.06 10.37 2.75
CA LEU A 65 11.11 10.20 3.77
C LEU A 65 11.11 8.77 4.33
N ALA A 66 9.95 8.21 4.68
CA ALA A 66 9.84 6.84 5.18
C ALA A 66 10.25 5.82 4.12
N ALA A 67 9.86 6.01 2.86
CA ALA A 67 10.30 5.17 1.74
C ALA A 67 11.82 5.25 1.53
N PHE A 68 12.38 6.46 1.53
CA PHE A 68 13.82 6.68 1.42
C PHE A 68 14.57 6.00 2.56
N LEU A 69 14.13 6.17 3.81
CA LEU A 69 14.78 5.54 4.98
C LEU A 69 14.68 4.02 4.92
N PHE A 70 13.53 3.47 4.53
CA PHE A 70 13.33 2.02 4.38
C PHE A 70 14.27 1.42 3.32
N ILE A 71 14.32 2.02 2.13
CA ILE A 71 15.23 1.59 1.05
C ILE A 71 16.69 1.75 1.49
N SER A 72 17.02 2.85 2.19
CA SER A 72 18.38 3.09 2.70
C SER A 72 18.81 2.03 3.72
N VAL A 73 17.91 1.63 4.63
CA VAL A 73 18.18 0.55 5.60
C VAL A 73 18.38 -0.79 4.89
N LEU A 74 17.51 -1.13 3.93
CA LEU A 74 17.64 -2.35 3.15
C LEU A 74 18.96 -2.39 2.35
N ALA A 75 19.38 -1.25 1.78
CA ALA A 75 20.63 -1.16 1.02
C ALA A 75 21.89 -1.33 1.89
N ILE A 76 21.81 -1.04 3.20
CA ILE A 76 22.93 -1.17 4.15
C ILE A 76 22.99 -2.59 4.73
N LEU A 77 21.86 -3.31 4.82
CA LEU A 77 21.82 -4.69 5.32
C LEU A 77 22.40 -5.65 4.26
N PRO A 78 23.59 -6.24 4.49
CA PRO A 78 24.29 -7.02 3.48
C PRO A 78 23.78 -8.47 3.52
N THR A 79 22.52 -8.67 3.15
CA THR A 79 21.89 -9.99 3.21
C THR A 79 21.30 -10.38 1.85
N PRO A 80 21.73 -11.51 1.26
CA PRO A 80 21.24 -11.97 -0.04
C PRO A 80 19.72 -12.20 -0.06
N ASN A 81 19.11 -12.49 1.09
CA ASN A 81 17.67 -12.68 1.25
C ASN A 81 16.85 -11.39 1.05
N LEU A 82 17.47 -10.20 0.99
CA LEU A 82 16.76 -8.93 0.76
C LEU A 82 16.83 -8.48 -0.71
N TYR A 83 17.46 -9.25 -1.60
CA TYR A 83 17.63 -8.86 -3.00
C TYR A 83 16.30 -8.65 -3.73
N GLY A 84 15.29 -9.48 -3.43
CA GLY A 84 13.94 -9.30 -3.96
C GLY A 84 13.33 -7.95 -3.59
N LEU A 85 13.57 -7.46 -2.37
CA LEU A 85 13.05 -6.20 -1.86
C LEU A 85 13.72 -4.96 -2.49
N ILE A 86 14.98 -5.08 -2.93
CA ILE A 86 15.76 -4.01 -3.58
C ILE A 86 15.65 -4.09 -5.13
N SER A 87 14.97 -5.12 -5.64
CA SER A 87 14.75 -5.32 -7.06
C SER A 87 13.71 -4.35 -7.65
N LEU A 88 13.62 -4.33 -8.98
CA LEU A 88 12.58 -3.60 -9.71
C LEU A 88 11.17 -4.04 -9.29
N GLU A 89 10.99 -5.31 -8.92
CA GLU A 89 9.70 -5.83 -8.44
C GLU A 89 9.39 -5.35 -7.03
N GLY A 90 10.38 -5.34 -6.14
CA GLY A 90 10.25 -4.71 -4.83
C GLY A 90 9.78 -3.26 -4.97
N ALA A 91 10.45 -2.50 -5.84
CA ALA A 91 10.07 -1.12 -6.13
C ALA A 91 8.65 -0.99 -6.71
N PHE A 92 8.23 -1.91 -7.58
CA PHE A 92 6.87 -1.97 -8.11
C PHE A 92 5.84 -2.17 -6.98
N PHE A 93 6.06 -3.11 -6.06
CA PHE A 93 5.13 -3.37 -4.95
C PHE A 93 5.09 -2.26 -3.91
N VAL A 94 6.20 -1.54 -3.69
CA VAL A 94 6.23 -0.29 -2.91
C VAL A 94 5.35 0.77 -3.57
N ALA A 95 5.57 1.02 -4.88
CA ALA A 95 4.80 2.00 -5.63
C ALA A 95 3.31 1.65 -5.65
N LEU A 96 2.97 0.38 -5.76
CA LEU A 96 1.61 -0.13 -5.75
C LEU A 96 0.93 0.08 -4.39
N GLY A 97 1.65 -0.11 -3.29
CA GLY A 97 1.16 0.17 -1.93
C GLY A 97 0.82 1.65 -1.75
N LEU A 98 1.73 2.54 -2.17
CA LEU A 98 1.52 3.98 -2.13
C LEU A 98 0.39 4.44 -3.06
N ALA A 99 0.29 3.86 -4.25
CA ALA A 99 -0.79 4.13 -5.19
C ALA A 99 -2.15 3.69 -4.63
N SER A 100 -2.22 2.52 -3.99
CA SER A 100 -3.44 2.03 -3.33
C SER A 100 -3.90 2.99 -2.22
N HIS A 101 -2.95 3.50 -1.42
CA HIS A 101 -3.24 4.48 -0.39
C HIS A 101 -3.85 5.77 -0.99
N ALA A 102 -3.19 6.34 -2.00
CA ALA A 102 -3.63 7.57 -2.65
C ALA A 102 -4.98 7.44 -3.36
N LEU A 103 -5.23 6.28 -3.98
CA LEU A 103 -6.51 5.97 -4.61
C LEU A 103 -7.61 5.90 -3.56
N LEU A 104 -7.39 5.19 -2.46
CA LEU A 104 -8.35 5.07 -1.37
C LEU A 104 -8.67 6.43 -0.71
N ASP A 105 -7.67 7.29 -0.53
CA ASP A 105 -7.89 8.66 -0.04
C ASP A 105 -8.64 9.55 -1.04
N SER A 106 -8.44 9.29 -2.33
CA SER A 106 -9.17 9.96 -3.41
C SER A 106 -10.63 9.52 -3.49
N PHE A 107 -10.93 8.25 -3.20
CA PHE A 107 -12.29 7.72 -3.11
C PHE A 107 -13.06 8.14 -1.84
N THR A 108 -12.40 8.75 -0.85
CA THR A 108 -13.03 9.07 0.45
C THR A 108 -12.97 10.54 0.85
N SER A 109 -12.60 11.45 -0.07
CA SER A 109 -12.55 12.91 0.12
C SER A 109 -11.47 13.46 1.09
N ALA A 110 -10.57 12.60 1.58
CA ALA A 110 -9.46 13.00 2.47
C ALA A 110 -8.21 13.49 1.72
N GLY A 111 -8.10 13.19 0.42
CA GLY A 111 -6.87 13.41 -0.35
C GLY A 111 -6.49 14.88 -0.50
N ALA A 112 -5.50 15.31 0.29
CA ALA A 112 -4.47 16.20 -0.23
C ALA A 112 -3.63 15.38 -1.23
N PRO A 113 -3.35 15.89 -2.44
CA PRO A 113 -2.43 15.20 -3.34
C PRO A 113 -1.12 14.87 -2.62
N LEU A 114 -0.54 13.70 -2.87
CA LEU A 114 0.86 13.38 -2.55
C LEU A 114 1.84 14.47 -3.03
N LEU A 115 1.41 15.31 -3.99
CA LEU A 115 2.16 16.42 -4.57
C LEU A 115 1.76 17.81 -4.04
N TYR A 116 0.99 17.92 -2.95
CA TYR A 116 0.79 19.22 -2.29
C TYR A 116 2.02 19.53 -1.44
N PRO A 117 2.71 20.68 -1.63
CA PRO A 117 2.21 21.94 -2.19
C PRO A 117 2.58 22.25 -3.66
N LEU A 118 3.35 21.40 -4.34
CA LEU A 118 3.83 21.63 -5.73
C LEU A 118 2.68 21.92 -6.71
N VAL A 119 1.51 21.31 -6.49
CA VAL A 119 0.34 21.45 -7.37
C VAL A 119 -0.62 22.58 -6.92
N GLY A 120 -0.43 23.15 -5.73
CA GLY A 120 -1.27 24.23 -5.17
C GLY A 120 -2.75 23.85 -4.90
N ARG A 121 -3.23 22.71 -5.39
CA ARG A 121 -4.60 22.21 -5.22
C ARG A 121 -4.69 21.25 -4.05
N ARG A 122 -5.70 21.44 -3.19
CA ARG A 122 -5.94 20.60 -2.01
C ARG A 122 -6.62 19.27 -2.34
N HIS A 123 -7.12 19.06 -3.56
CA HIS A 123 -7.80 17.84 -3.98
C HIS A 123 -7.56 17.54 -5.46
N LEU A 124 -7.40 16.26 -5.81
CA LEU A 124 -7.45 15.77 -7.18
C LEU A 124 -8.88 15.31 -7.51
N HIS A 125 -9.51 16.00 -8.46
CA HIS A 125 -10.78 15.55 -9.03
C HIS A 125 -10.49 14.53 -10.13
N PHE A 126 -10.94 13.30 -10.00
CA PHE A 126 -10.92 12.33 -11.10
C PHE A 126 -12.06 12.66 -12.08
N PRO A 127 -11.76 13.03 -13.34
CA PRO A 127 -12.78 13.50 -14.28
C PRO A 127 -13.77 12.41 -14.70
N TRP A 128 -13.42 11.13 -14.58
CA TRP A 128 -14.26 10.00 -15.00
C TRP A 128 -15.22 9.46 -13.94
N PHE A 129 -15.00 9.77 -12.66
CA PHE A 129 -15.73 9.14 -11.53
C PHE A 129 -16.65 10.10 -10.75
N GLY A 130 -16.93 11.28 -11.31
CA GLY A 130 -17.87 12.24 -10.73
C GLY A 130 -17.33 12.97 -9.50
N ALA A 131 -17.93 14.13 -9.21
CA ALA A 131 -17.55 14.97 -8.09
C ALA A 131 -17.91 14.29 -6.76
N ARG A 132 -16.90 13.76 -6.07
CA ARG A 132 -16.97 13.18 -4.72
C ARG A 132 -17.85 11.93 -4.63
N MET A 133 -17.28 10.77 -4.94
CA MET A 133 -17.72 9.56 -4.23
C MET A 133 -17.26 9.74 -2.78
N ARG A 134 -18.20 9.95 -1.86
CA ARG A 134 -17.95 9.89 -0.42
C ARG A 134 -18.28 8.48 0.03
N TYR A 135 -17.29 7.60 0.04
CA TYR A 135 -17.38 6.33 0.77
C TYR A 135 -17.11 6.59 2.26
N GLU A 136 -17.99 7.34 2.92
CA GLU A 136 -17.97 7.57 4.37
C GLU A 136 -19.04 6.72 5.09
N ASP A 137 -19.40 5.56 4.53
CA ASP A 137 -20.30 4.60 5.16
C ASP A 137 -19.50 3.44 5.79
N GLY A 138 -19.88 3.02 7.01
CA GLY A 138 -19.20 1.92 7.71
C GLY A 138 -19.25 0.59 6.95
N THR A 139 -20.25 0.42 6.08
CA THR A 139 -20.44 -0.72 5.19
C THR A 139 -19.32 -0.89 4.16
N SER A 140 -18.88 0.18 3.50
CA SER A 140 -17.77 0.11 2.54
C SER A 140 -16.43 -0.23 3.20
N HIS A 141 -16.18 0.33 4.39
CA HIS A 141 -14.99 0.03 5.19
C HIS A 141 -14.94 -1.44 5.61
N ASN A 142 -16.06 -1.96 6.13
CA ASN A 142 -16.17 -3.36 6.54
C ASN A 142 -16.04 -4.30 5.34
N THR A 143 -16.59 -3.92 4.19
CA THR A 143 -16.51 -4.72 2.96
C THR A 143 -15.07 -4.78 2.44
N LEU A 144 -14.37 -3.64 2.38
CA LEU A 144 -12.96 -3.61 1.97
C LEU A 144 -12.08 -4.45 2.90
N GLN A 145 -12.29 -4.33 4.22
CA GLN A 145 -11.56 -5.13 5.21
C GLN A 145 -11.86 -6.63 5.06
N ALA A 146 -13.12 -7.01 4.86
CA ALA A 146 -13.49 -8.40 4.61
C ALA A 146 -12.83 -8.96 3.35
N VAL A 147 -12.81 -8.19 2.25
CA VAL A 147 -12.11 -8.58 1.01
C VAL A 147 -10.61 -8.72 1.28
N GLY A 148 -9.99 -7.78 2.00
CA GLY A 148 -8.57 -7.88 2.39
C GLY A 148 -8.25 -9.14 3.20
N VAL A 149 -9.13 -9.53 4.14
CA VAL A 149 -8.99 -10.78 4.91
C VAL A 149 -9.07 -12.01 4.00
N ILE A 150 -10.05 -12.05 3.09
CA ILE A 150 -10.21 -13.15 2.13
C ILE A 150 -8.96 -13.26 1.25
N VAL A 151 -8.47 -12.14 0.72
CA VAL A 151 -7.26 -12.08 -0.11
C VAL A 151 -6.04 -12.63 0.66
N CYS A 152 -5.86 -12.24 1.92
CA CYS A 152 -4.80 -12.75 2.77
C CYS A 152 -4.94 -14.26 3.03
N ALA A 153 -6.15 -14.75 3.34
CA ALA A 153 -6.40 -16.16 3.56
C ALA A 153 -6.11 -17.02 2.31
N VAL A 154 -6.50 -16.54 1.12
CA VAL A 154 -6.21 -17.19 -0.15
C VAL A 154 -4.71 -17.23 -0.43
N ALA A 155 -4.00 -16.11 -0.22
CA ALA A 155 -2.55 -16.06 -0.40
C ALA A 155 -1.82 -17.05 0.53
N LEU A 156 -2.18 -17.10 1.81
CA LEU A 156 -1.61 -18.06 2.77
C LEU A 156 -1.92 -19.51 2.39
N LEU A 157 -3.11 -19.78 1.85
CA LEU A 157 -3.47 -21.11 1.38
C LEU A 157 -2.65 -21.54 0.16
N ILE A 158 -2.43 -20.64 -0.79
CA ILE A 158 -1.59 -20.89 -1.97
C ILE A 158 -0.15 -21.19 -1.54
N GLU A 159 0.40 -20.38 -0.63
CA GLU A 159 1.74 -20.56 -0.06
C GLU A 159 1.87 -21.93 0.62
N LEU A 160 0.89 -22.29 1.47
CA LEU A 160 0.86 -23.57 2.16
C LEU A 160 0.83 -24.75 1.19
N ILE A 161 -0.03 -24.69 0.16
CA ILE A 161 -0.14 -25.73 -0.86
C ILE A 161 1.18 -25.85 -1.64
N GLY A 162 1.79 -24.73 -2.03
CA GLY A 162 3.06 -24.72 -2.77
C GLY A 162 4.19 -25.39 -1.98
N ARG A 163 4.32 -25.07 -0.68
CA ARG A 163 5.30 -25.71 0.21
C ARG A 163 5.03 -27.20 0.40
N LEU A 164 3.76 -27.61 0.56
CA LEU A 164 3.39 -29.02 0.69
C LEU A 164 3.62 -29.82 -0.60
N ALA A 165 3.52 -29.17 -1.76
CA ALA A 165 3.75 -29.78 -3.07
C ALA A 165 5.23 -29.77 -3.49
N GLY A 166 6.13 -29.12 -2.72
CA GLY A 166 7.54 -28.95 -3.08
C GLY A 166 7.76 -28.03 -4.30
N ALA A 167 6.78 -27.16 -4.60
CA ALA A 167 6.84 -26.20 -5.69
C ALA A 167 7.41 -24.83 -5.28
N LEU A 168 7.53 -24.60 -3.96
CA LEU A 168 8.10 -23.44 -3.27
C LEU A 168 8.96 -23.97 -2.11
#